data_AF-A0A973P9R0-F1
#
_entry.id   AF-A0A973P9R0-F1
#
_cell.length_a   1.000
_cell.length_b   1.000
_cell.length_c   1.000
_cell.angle_alpha   90.00
_cell.angle_beta   90.00
_cell.angle_gamma   90.00
#
_symmetry.space_group_name_H-M   'P 1'
#
loop_
_entity.id
_entity.type
_entity.pdbx_description
1 polymer ?
#
loop_
_entity_poly.entity_id
_entity_poly.type
_entity_poly.pdbx_seq_one_letter_code
_entity_poly.pdbx_strand_id
1 'polypeptide(L)'
;AYYAWVNAVVTRVLAQKPGVRFGLLAYRKLETPPSFALNRQVVPFLTQDRYAWTDPAAETAGHALVDRWLAVCSQLGFYDYLYGAPYLLPRMFTRRYARTIQYAKQRGIVAHYAELYPNWGEGPKPWVSAKLLWDAGADPAALQREWCERAVGTAAAPDLSAYFELWEQFWAERVPGSSWFLPEATYQTFNLPQYLDLVEEGDLTRSRTLLDSVVARASTAQQKARATVLRRAYEFYEASALSYPRAVTPPTTQEAALAMLRGGVDAHQGRLDLAARRLALIKEFATDPVLVLQMNPASYPNLTWTGWNPGEYWSLVAYLRASEPTGGPVTDLATSLSAEHAYARLVLAGVPARNLVANPDLESGLAPWALLPRSNGTRAISRPAGEAVLRVTGQGWGGPAQKIAVTPGLARLTASYRAPAGTAASVQLALDLYTAAGTAIPSSSVRSPVTYLRPSGEWTPLQLDCEIPDKARDTAVGMVELIFLVDSAAEVSVDFDDISLLNIAKEAP
;
A
#
# COMPACT_ATOMS: atom_id res chain seq x y z
N ALA A 1 28.45 15.33 13.04
CA ALA A 1 29.36 14.22 13.43
C ALA A 1 29.71 13.32 12.25
N TYR A 2 28.72 12.67 11.60
CA TYR A 2 28.97 11.67 10.53
C TYR A 2 29.84 12.19 9.36
N TYR A 3 29.47 13.30 8.72
CA TYR A 3 30.23 13.81 7.56
C TYR A 3 31.65 14.29 7.89
N ALA A 4 31.88 14.74 9.12
CA ALA A 4 33.22 15.12 9.56
C ALA A 4 34.10 13.87 9.69
N TRP A 5 33.53 12.78 10.23
CA TRP A 5 34.17 11.46 10.25
C TRP A 5 34.46 10.95 8.82
N VAL A 6 33.50 11.09 7.88
CA VAL A 6 33.72 10.73 6.47
C VAL A 6 34.93 11.47 5.90
N ASN A 7 35.01 12.80 6.04
CA ASN A 7 36.15 13.57 5.56
C ASN A 7 37.48 13.12 6.17
N ALA A 8 37.50 12.83 7.48
CA ALA A 8 38.70 12.37 8.17
C ALA A 8 39.17 11.00 7.66
N VAL A 9 38.25 10.05 7.46
CA VAL A 9 38.54 8.72 6.92
C VAL A 9 39.06 8.84 5.49
N VAL A 10 38.33 9.56 4.62
CA VAL A 10 38.69 9.72 3.21
C VAL A 10 40.08 10.35 3.06
N THR A 11 40.39 11.37 3.87
CA THR A 11 41.71 12.01 3.86
C THR A 11 42.83 11.01 4.17
N ARG A 12 42.64 10.14 5.18
CA ARG A 12 43.62 9.11 5.55
C ARG A 12 43.77 8.04 4.47
N VAL A 13 42.68 7.61 3.84
CA VAL A 13 42.74 6.61 2.78
C VAL A 13 43.43 7.19 1.54
N LEU A 14 43.12 8.44 1.16
CA LEU A 14 43.74 9.08 -0.01
C LEU A 14 45.24 9.30 0.16
N ALA A 15 45.73 9.47 1.38
CA ALA A 15 47.17 9.54 1.65
C ALA A 15 47.91 8.23 1.29
N GLN A 16 47.22 7.08 1.32
CA GLN A 16 47.78 5.78 0.98
C GLN A 16 47.36 5.28 -0.41
N LYS A 17 46.17 5.69 -0.88
CA LYS A 17 45.57 5.27 -2.15
C LYS A 17 44.98 6.48 -2.86
N PRO A 18 45.78 7.27 -3.59
CA PRO A 18 45.28 8.39 -4.37
C PRO A 18 44.35 7.92 -5.51
N GLY A 19 43.40 8.76 -5.90
CA GLY A 19 42.54 8.54 -7.08
C GLY A 19 41.30 7.66 -6.86
N VAL A 20 41.06 7.15 -5.64
CA VAL A 20 39.82 6.42 -5.33
C VAL A 20 38.66 7.38 -4.99
N ARG A 21 37.45 7.03 -5.43
CA ARG A 21 36.20 7.74 -5.09
C ARG A 21 35.45 6.99 -3.97
N PHE A 22 34.70 7.73 -3.16
CA PHE A 22 33.94 7.19 -2.04
C PHE A 22 32.46 7.53 -2.19
N GLY A 23 31.62 6.52 -2.43
CA GLY A 23 30.16 6.67 -2.41
C GLY A 23 29.62 6.66 -0.98
N LEU A 24 28.59 7.45 -0.72
CA LEU A 24 27.75 7.31 0.48
C LEU A 24 26.28 7.56 0.14
N LEU A 25 25.37 7.01 0.95
CA LEU A 25 23.94 7.29 0.80
C LEU A 25 23.54 8.45 1.73
N ALA A 26 22.97 9.51 1.16
CA ALA A 26 22.33 10.58 1.90
C ALA A 26 20.88 10.15 2.19
N TYR A 27 20.71 9.25 3.17
CA TYR A 27 19.46 8.54 3.44
C TYR A 27 18.91 8.84 4.83
N ARG A 28 17.61 9.12 4.93
CA ARG A 28 16.87 9.42 6.17
C ARG A 28 17.57 10.52 6.99
N LYS A 29 18.09 10.17 8.18
CA LYS A 29 18.77 11.09 9.10
C LYS A 29 20.03 11.75 8.51
N LEU A 30 20.47 11.31 7.33
CA LEU A 30 21.60 11.81 6.57
C LEU A 30 21.19 12.51 5.27
N GLU A 31 19.92 12.88 5.08
CA GLU A 31 19.47 13.59 3.87
C GLU A 31 19.90 15.05 3.83
N THR A 32 20.15 15.66 5.00
CA THR A 32 20.58 17.06 5.10
C THR A 32 22.10 17.18 4.93
N PRO A 33 22.58 18.05 4.00
CA PRO A 33 24.01 18.25 3.81
C PRO A 33 24.68 18.88 5.05
N PRO A 34 25.97 18.61 5.31
CA PRO A 34 26.71 19.29 6.36
C PRO A 34 26.89 20.79 6.06
N SER A 35 27.19 21.59 7.08
CA SER A 35 27.50 23.03 6.94
C SER A 35 28.94 23.32 6.47
N PHE A 36 29.69 22.30 6.04
CA PHE A 36 31.08 22.39 5.61
C PHE A 36 31.30 21.53 4.36
N ALA A 37 32.33 21.86 3.59
CA ALA A 37 32.65 21.14 2.37
C ALA A 37 33.04 19.68 2.64
N LEU A 38 32.48 18.76 1.87
CA LEU A 38 32.96 17.39 1.78
C LEU A 38 34.26 17.31 0.99
N ASN A 39 35.05 16.29 1.30
CA ASN A 39 36.22 15.96 0.50
C ASN A 39 35.79 15.73 -0.96
N ARG A 40 36.55 16.28 -1.92
CA ARG A 40 36.20 16.26 -3.35
C ARG A 40 36.06 14.85 -3.95
N GLN A 41 36.63 13.83 -3.31
CA GLN A 41 36.52 12.42 -3.73
C GLN A 41 35.26 11.71 -3.19
N VAL A 42 34.48 12.38 -2.34
CA VAL A 42 33.19 11.86 -1.85
C VAL A 42 32.10 12.18 -2.85
N VAL A 43 31.30 11.18 -3.18
CA VAL A 43 30.11 11.28 -4.04
C VAL A 43 28.90 10.87 -3.20
N PRO A 44 28.16 11.84 -2.62
CA PRO A 44 26.89 11.56 -1.97
C PRO A 44 25.86 11.11 -3.00
N PHE A 45 25.05 10.12 -2.65
CA PHE A 45 23.93 9.66 -3.44
C PHE A 45 22.62 10.08 -2.77
N LEU A 46 21.85 10.94 -3.45
CA LEU A 46 20.55 11.38 -2.96
C LEU A 46 19.50 10.31 -3.25
N THR A 47 19.02 9.67 -2.18
CA THR A 47 18.03 8.60 -2.22
C THR A 47 16.62 9.19 -2.35
N GLN A 48 15.94 8.90 -3.46
CA GLN A 48 14.52 9.25 -3.61
C GLN A 48 13.89 8.42 -4.72
N ASP A 49 12.63 8.03 -4.55
CA ASP A 49 11.78 7.57 -5.63
C ASP A 49 11.31 8.79 -6.42
N ARG A 50 12.05 9.14 -7.47
CA ARG A 50 11.79 10.36 -8.26
C ARG A 50 10.54 10.28 -9.15
N TYR A 51 9.75 9.20 -9.09
CA TYR A 51 8.35 9.26 -9.51
C TYR A 51 7.56 10.31 -8.69
N ALA A 52 7.96 10.57 -7.44
CA ALA A 52 7.40 11.63 -6.60
C ALA A 52 7.45 13.03 -7.25
N TRP A 53 8.40 13.28 -8.16
CA TRP A 53 8.51 14.55 -8.91
C TRP A 53 7.44 14.69 -10.00
N THR A 54 6.46 13.79 -10.05
CA THR A 54 5.21 14.05 -10.77
C THR A 54 4.41 15.15 -10.05
N ASP A 55 4.59 15.29 -8.73
CA ASP A 55 4.13 16.46 -7.99
C ASP A 55 5.12 17.64 -8.12
N PRO A 56 4.66 18.82 -8.56
CA PRO A 56 5.54 19.98 -8.76
C PRO A 56 6.20 20.51 -7.49
N ALA A 57 5.54 20.39 -6.32
CA ALA A 57 6.10 20.86 -5.05
C ALA A 57 7.24 19.93 -4.59
N ALA A 58 7.07 18.62 -4.71
CA ALA A 58 8.11 17.63 -4.49
C ALA A 58 9.30 17.80 -5.43
N GLU A 59 9.06 18.07 -6.72
CA GLU A 59 10.12 18.37 -7.68
C GLU A 59 10.91 19.63 -7.28
N THR A 60 10.21 20.71 -6.92
CA THR A 60 10.82 21.96 -6.46
C THR A 60 11.66 21.75 -5.20
N ALA A 61 11.13 21.03 -4.20
CA ALA A 61 11.84 20.70 -2.97
C ALA A 61 13.08 19.82 -3.23
N GLY A 62 12.95 18.83 -4.13
CA GLY A 62 14.04 17.97 -4.57
C GLY A 62 15.16 18.75 -5.27
N HIS A 63 14.80 19.70 -6.15
CA HIS A 63 15.76 20.59 -6.80
C HIS A 63 16.51 21.47 -5.80
N ALA A 64 15.79 22.06 -4.84
CA ALA A 64 16.40 22.85 -3.77
C ALA A 64 17.33 22.00 -2.88
N LEU A 65 17.02 20.72 -2.64
CA LEU A 65 17.92 19.81 -1.92
C LEU A 65 19.20 19.55 -2.73
N VAL A 66 19.08 19.33 -4.04
CA VAL A 66 20.22 19.18 -4.95
C VAL A 66 21.13 20.42 -4.88
N ASP A 67 20.57 21.63 -4.89
CA ASP A 67 21.31 22.89 -4.76
C ASP A 67 22.15 22.93 -3.47
N ARG A 68 21.51 22.61 -2.33
CA ARG A 68 22.20 22.61 -1.03
C ARG A 68 23.33 21.60 -0.98
N TRP A 69 23.18 20.45 -1.62
CA TRP A 69 24.23 19.44 -1.71
C TRP A 69 25.38 19.89 -2.61
N LEU A 70 25.09 20.43 -3.79
CA LEU A 70 26.10 20.95 -4.71
C LEU A 70 26.90 22.13 -4.14
N ALA A 71 26.35 22.85 -3.15
CA ALA A 71 27.09 23.88 -2.42
C ALA A 71 28.24 23.33 -1.54
N VAL A 72 28.18 22.04 -1.16
CA VAL A 72 29.14 21.44 -0.22
C VAL A 72 29.88 20.22 -0.77
N CYS A 73 29.52 19.71 -1.96
CA CYS A 73 30.23 18.60 -2.61
C CYS A 73 30.59 18.93 -4.06
N SER A 74 31.70 18.36 -4.56
CA SER A 74 32.14 18.55 -5.95
C SER A 74 31.52 17.56 -6.94
N GLN A 75 30.90 16.49 -6.44
CA GLN A 75 30.31 15.41 -7.22
C GLN A 75 29.07 14.93 -6.46
N LEU A 76 27.97 14.68 -7.18
CA LEU A 76 26.72 14.20 -6.61
C LEU A 76 26.16 13.08 -7.48
N GLY A 77 25.54 12.10 -6.84
CA GLY A 77 24.86 10.99 -7.49
C GLY A 77 23.38 10.92 -7.13
N PHE A 78 22.60 10.28 -7.99
CA PHE A 78 21.21 9.92 -7.70
C PHE A 78 21.10 8.43 -7.38
N TYR A 79 20.32 8.14 -6.36
CA TYR A 79 19.89 6.79 -6.00
C TYR A 79 18.37 6.72 -6.13
N ASP A 80 17.89 5.96 -7.10
CA ASP A 80 16.47 5.85 -7.42
C ASP A 80 15.87 4.51 -6.98
N TYR A 81 14.66 4.57 -6.42
CA TYR A 81 13.83 3.38 -6.17
C TYR A 81 12.91 3.13 -7.38
N LEU A 82 13.46 2.51 -8.43
CA LEU A 82 12.74 2.22 -9.69
C LEU A 82 11.90 0.92 -9.64
N TYR A 83 11.54 0.50 -8.44
CA TYR A 83 10.81 -0.72 -8.10
C TYR A 83 9.68 -1.07 -9.07
N GLY A 84 9.56 -2.37 -9.36
CA GLY A 84 8.40 -2.95 -10.07
C GLY A 84 7.76 -4.14 -9.33
N ALA A 85 8.56 -5.11 -8.87
CA ALA A 85 8.12 -6.38 -8.28
C ALA A 85 7.04 -6.29 -7.19
N PRO A 86 7.09 -5.34 -6.23
CA PRO A 86 6.06 -5.28 -5.19
C PRO A 86 4.77 -4.58 -5.65
N TYR A 87 4.76 -3.97 -6.84
CA TYR A 87 3.58 -3.33 -7.41
C TYR A 87 2.74 -4.34 -8.21
N LEU A 88 1.44 -4.22 -8.04
CA LEU A 88 0.42 -5.15 -8.55
C LEU A 88 -0.15 -4.71 -9.90
N LEU A 89 0.51 -3.74 -10.53
CA LEU A 89 0.28 -3.21 -11.88
C LEU A 89 1.66 -2.85 -12.47
N PRO A 90 1.82 -2.76 -13.80
CA PRO A 90 3.08 -2.33 -14.39
C PRO A 90 3.32 -0.86 -14.04
N ARG A 91 4.40 -0.57 -13.30
CA ARG A 91 4.71 0.76 -12.79
C ARG A 91 5.50 1.58 -13.81
N MET A 92 4.78 2.16 -14.77
CA MET A 92 5.33 2.91 -15.91
C MET A 92 5.36 4.43 -15.66
N PHE A 93 6.53 5.06 -15.81
CA PHE A 93 6.72 6.52 -15.68
C PHE A 93 7.97 7.03 -16.45
N THR A 94 8.23 6.43 -17.62
CA THR A 94 9.45 6.68 -18.41
C THR A 94 9.62 8.14 -18.88
N ARG A 95 8.53 8.84 -19.17
CA ARG A 95 8.53 10.27 -19.56
C ARG A 95 8.93 11.16 -18.38
N ARG A 96 8.43 10.87 -17.17
CA ARG A 96 8.86 11.55 -15.94
C ARG A 96 10.34 11.27 -15.68
N TYR A 97 10.78 10.03 -15.83
CA TYR A 97 12.17 9.66 -15.66
C TYR A 97 13.10 10.36 -16.67
N ALA A 98 12.69 10.51 -17.93
CA ALA A 98 13.45 11.27 -18.93
C ALA A 98 13.69 12.72 -18.50
N ARG A 99 12.65 13.42 -18.00
CA ARG A 99 12.80 14.78 -17.46
C ARG A 99 13.75 14.81 -16.26
N THR A 100 13.69 13.81 -15.39
CA THR A 100 14.60 13.67 -14.24
C THR A 100 16.06 13.50 -14.69
N ILE A 101 16.33 12.69 -15.70
CA ILE A 101 17.69 12.49 -16.21
C ILE A 101 18.20 13.71 -17.00
N GLN A 102 17.32 14.44 -17.70
CA GLN A 102 17.66 15.74 -18.29
C GLN A 102 18.07 16.75 -17.23
N TYR A 103 17.29 16.86 -16.15
CA TYR A 103 17.64 17.69 -15.00
C TYR A 103 18.98 17.26 -14.39
N ALA A 104 19.19 15.95 -14.18
CA ALA A 104 20.44 15.42 -13.64
C ALA A 104 21.65 15.84 -14.48
N LYS A 105 21.55 15.73 -15.82
CA LYS A 105 22.60 16.20 -16.75
C LYS A 105 22.83 17.70 -16.65
N GLN A 106 21.77 18.51 -16.64
CA GLN A 106 21.85 19.97 -16.52
C GLN A 106 22.52 20.43 -15.22
N ARG A 107 22.33 19.67 -14.13
CA ARG A 107 22.90 19.97 -12.82
C ARG A 107 24.27 19.34 -12.55
N GLY A 108 24.83 18.61 -13.53
CA GLY A 108 26.13 17.96 -13.39
C GLY A 108 26.12 16.80 -12.38
N ILE A 109 25.01 16.08 -12.25
CA ILE A 109 24.95 14.82 -11.50
C ILE A 109 25.78 13.79 -12.26
N VAL A 110 26.78 13.20 -11.59
CA VAL A 110 27.83 12.39 -12.25
C VAL A 110 27.67 10.89 -12.06
N ALA A 111 26.78 10.46 -11.17
CA ALA A 111 26.60 9.05 -10.84
C ALA A 111 25.12 8.71 -10.66
N HIS A 112 24.77 7.47 -10.99
CA HIS A 112 23.44 6.93 -10.84
C HIS A 112 23.50 5.51 -10.29
N TYR A 113 22.58 5.20 -9.39
CA TYR A 113 22.28 3.86 -8.93
C TYR A 113 20.76 3.73 -8.87
N ALA A 114 20.21 2.56 -9.22
CA ALA A 114 18.81 2.29 -8.96
C ALA A 114 18.61 0.90 -8.37
N GLU A 115 17.79 0.82 -7.33
CA GLU A 115 17.16 -0.44 -6.97
C GLU A 115 16.01 -0.66 -7.94
N LEU A 116 16.20 -1.59 -8.88
CA LEU A 116 15.20 -1.86 -9.91
C LEU A 116 14.10 -2.80 -9.42
N TYR A 117 14.46 -3.89 -8.72
CA TYR A 117 13.60 -5.02 -8.37
C TYR A 117 12.45 -5.22 -9.37
N PRO A 118 12.76 -5.61 -10.61
CA PRO A 118 11.82 -5.49 -11.71
C PRO A 118 10.63 -6.44 -11.53
N ASN A 119 9.45 -5.97 -11.95
CA ASN A 119 8.45 -6.86 -12.50
C ASN A 119 8.61 -6.78 -14.02
N TRP A 120 9.12 -7.83 -14.65
CA TRP A 120 9.46 -7.76 -16.08
C TRP A 120 8.24 -7.58 -17.00
N GLY A 121 7.02 -7.67 -16.46
CA GLY A 121 5.81 -7.18 -17.13
C GLY A 121 5.80 -5.68 -17.42
N GLU A 122 6.72 -4.90 -16.86
CA GLU A 122 6.98 -3.48 -17.17
C GLU A 122 7.81 -3.27 -18.44
N GLY A 123 8.20 -4.35 -19.12
CA GLY A 123 8.76 -4.38 -20.47
C GLY A 123 9.84 -3.34 -20.74
N PRO A 124 9.52 -2.23 -21.44
CA PRO A 124 10.49 -1.25 -21.89
C PRO A 124 11.12 -0.43 -20.76
N LYS A 125 10.52 -0.33 -19.55
CA LYS A 125 10.99 0.61 -18.51
C LYS A 125 12.50 0.49 -18.22
N PRO A 126 13.08 -0.68 -17.89
CA PRO A 126 14.52 -0.78 -17.62
C PRO A 126 15.39 -0.40 -18.82
N TRP A 127 14.96 -0.74 -20.04
CA TRP A 127 15.70 -0.43 -21.26
C TRP A 127 15.66 1.07 -21.58
N VAL A 128 14.49 1.71 -21.47
CA VAL A 128 14.33 3.16 -21.65
C VAL A 128 15.17 3.90 -20.61
N SER A 129 15.10 3.49 -19.34
CA SER A 129 15.92 4.09 -18.27
C SER A 129 17.42 3.98 -18.55
N ALA A 130 17.90 2.81 -19.01
CA ALA A 130 19.30 2.63 -19.37
C ALA A 130 19.73 3.49 -20.57
N LYS A 131 18.85 3.65 -21.58
CA LYS A 131 19.10 4.50 -22.74
C LYS A 131 19.15 5.98 -22.40
N LEU A 132 18.28 6.44 -21.50
CA LEU A 132 18.30 7.82 -21.01
C LEU A 132 19.55 8.14 -20.18
N LEU A 133 20.08 7.18 -19.43
CA LEU A 133 21.36 7.33 -18.73
C LEU A 133 22.55 7.45 -19.70
N TRP A 134 22.45 6.81 -20.88
CA TRP A 134 23.44 6.95 -21.95
C TRP A 134 23.29 8.29 -22.69
N ASP A 135 22.06 8.69 -23.00
CA ASP A 135 21.72 9.98 -23.61
C ASP A 135 20.45 10.57 -23.00
N ALA A 136 20.65 11.58 -22.14
CA ALA A 136 19.55 12.29 -21.50
C ALA A 136 18.64 13.04 -22.48
N GLY A 137 19.10 13.32 -23.70
CA GLY A 137 18.32 13.99 -24.75
C GLY A 137 17.38 13.06 -25.52
N ALA A 138 17.49 11.74 -25.34
CA ALA A 138 16.71 10.77 -26.09
C ALA A 138 15.20 10.89 -25.80
N ASP A 139 14.36 10.71 -26.83
CA ASP A 139 12.91 10.70 -26.69
C ASP A 139 12.44 9.37 -26.06
N PRO A 140 11.87 9.38 -24.84
CA PRO A 140 11.39 8.16 -24.19
C PRO A 140 10.29 7.44 -24.98
N ALA A 141 9.48 8.17 -25.77
CA ALA A 141 8.43 7.55 -26.59
C ALA A 141 9.01 6.84 -27.81
N ALA A 142 10.00 7.42 -28.48
CA ALA A 142 10.73 6.76 -29.56
C ALA A 142 11.47 5.51 -29.07
N LEU A 143 12.12 5.63 -27.91
CA LEU A 143 12.75 4.51 -27.22
C LEU A 143 11.72 3.39 -26.94
N GLN A 144 10.57 3.69 -26.33
CA GLN A 144 9.54 2.68 -26.08
C GLN A 144 9.08 1.97 -27.37
N ARG A 145 8.85 2.73 -28.46
CA ARG A 145 8.46 2.15 -29.76
C ARG A 145 9.54 1.21 -30.30
N GLU A 146 10.81 1.63 -30.27
CA GLU A 146 11.94 0.79 -30.69
C GLU A 146 11.98 -0.52 -29.89
N TRP A 147 11.82 -0.45 -28.57
CA TRP A 147 11.80 -1.64 -27.73
C TRP A 147 10.65 -2.58 -28.09
N CYS A 148 9.44 -2.04 -28.30
CA CYS A 148 8.26 -2.83 -28.67
C CYS A 148 8.46 -3.51 -30.04
N GLU A 149 8.98 -2.79 -31.04
CA GLU A 149 9.28 -3.36 -32.36
C GLU A 149 10.31 -4.48 -32.29
N ARG A 150 11.38 -4.31 -31.51
CA ARG A 150 12.39 -5.36 -31.29
C ARG A 150 11.80 -6.56 -30.54
N ALA A 151 10.92 -6.30 -29.57
CA ALA A 151 10.31 -7.34 -28.75
C ALA A 151 9.33 -8.20 -29.56
N VAL A 152 8.36 -7.58 -30.25
CA VAL A 152 7.21 -8.30 -30.82
C VAL A 152 7.03 -8.12 -32.34
N GLY A 153 7.89 -7.34 -32.98
CA GLY A 153 7.84 -7.05 -34.42
C GLY A 153 6.92 -5.88 -34.76
N THR A 154 7.13 -5.29 -35.94
CA THR A 154 6.45 -4.06 -36.40
C THR A 154 4.92 -4.18 -36.41
N ALA A 155 4.39 -5.37 -36.71
CA ALA A 155 2.95 -5.57 -36.76
C ALA A 155 2.30 -5.50 -35.35
N ALA A 156 2.94 -6.04 -34.32
CA ALA A 156 2.38 -6.11 -32.96
C ALA A 156 2.80 -4.92 -32.07
N ALA A 157 3.89 -4.23 -32.43
CA ALA A 157 4.47 -3.18 -31.60
C ALA A 157 3.53 -2.01 -31.25
N PRO A 158 2.64 -1.52 -32.14
CA PRO A 158 1.71 -0.45 -31.79
C PRO A 158 0.79 -0.82 -30.63
N ASP A 159 0.25 -2.04 -30.62
CA ASP A 159 -0.66 -2.52 -29.59
C ASP A 159 0.07 -2.69 -28.25
N LEU A 160 1.32 -3.18 -28.28
CA LEU A 160 2.15 -3.31 -27.08
C LEU A 160 2.54 -1.92 -26.52
N SER A 161 2.88 -0.97 -27.39
CA SER A 161 3.19 0.39 -26.96
C SER A 161 1.97 1.07 -26.35
N ALA A 162 0.77 0.86 -26.90
CA ALA A 162 -0.48 1.38 -26.36
C ALA A 162 -0.80 0.81 -24.97
N TYR A 163 -0.46 -0.45 -24.71
CA TYR A 163 -0.60 -1.06 -23.38
C TYR A 163 0.28 -0.36 -22.34
N PHE A 164 1.55 -0.10 -22.66
CA PHE A 164 2.43 0.61 -21.74
C PHE A 164 2.05 2.08 -21.57
N GLU A 165 1.55 2.73 -22.62
CA GLU A 165 1.06 4.10 -22.55
C GLU A 165 -0.18 4.24 -21.66
N LEU A 166 -1.11 3.29 -21.70
CA LEU A 166 -2.26 3.24 -20.79
C LEU A 166 -1.81 3.28 -19.33
N TRP A 167 -0.86 2.43 -18.96
CA TRP A 167 -0.37 2.37 -17.60
C TRP A 167 0.49 3.58 -17.25
N GLU A 168 1.26 4.13 -18.18
CA GLU A 168 1.99 5.38 -17.92
C GLU A 168 1.04 6.56 -17.66
N GLN A 169 -0.09 6.66 -18.38
CA GLN A 169 -1.13 7.65 -18.11
C GLN A 169 -1.78 7.43 -16.73
N PHE A 170 -2.10 6.18 -16.36
CA PHE A 170 -2.60 5.85 -15.02
C PHE A 170 -1.67 6.39 -13.92
N TRP A 171 -0.36 6.11 -14.02
CA TRP A 171 0.62 6.57 -13.02
C TRP A 171 0.90 8.07 -13.11
N ALA A 172 0.81 8.70 -14.28
CA ALA A 172 1.08 10.13 -14.43
C ALA A 172 -0.10 11.02 -14.02
N GLU A 173 -1.34 10.57 -14.20
CA GLU A 173 -2.52 11.43 -14.13
C GLU A 173 -3.46 11.07 -12.98
N ARG A 174 -3.72 9.77 -12.74
CA ARG A 174 -4.68 9.33 -11.71
C ARG A 174 -4.04 9.18 -10.34
N VAL A 175 -2.91 8.48 -10.26
CA VAL A 175 -2.26 8.13 -8.99
C VAL A 175 -1.84 9.37 -8.17
N PRO A 176 -1.24 10.43 -8.74
CA PRO A 176 -0.81 11.59 -7.96
C PRO A 176 -1.94 12.32 -7.22
N GLY A 177 -3.18 12.19 -7.69
CA GLY A 177 -4.36 12.76 -7.03
C GLY A 177 -4.93 11.92 -5.87
N SER A 178 -4.33 10.78 -5.57
CA SER A 178 -4.83 9.85 -4.55
C SER A 178 -4.11 9.96 -3.22
N SER A 179 -4.76 9.53 -2.14
CA SER A 179 -4.16 9.46 -0.80
C SER A 179 -3.04 8.42 -0.66
N TRP A 180 -2.87 7.54 -1.64
CA TRP A 180 -1.76 6.58 -1.66
C TRP A 180 -0.44 7.25 -2.05
N PHE A 181 -0.49 8.30 -2.87
CA PHE A 181 0.70 8.98 -3.37
C PHE A 181 1.31 9.88 -2.29
N LEU A 182 2.58 9.64 -1.97
CA LEU A 182 3.31 10.36 -0.93
C LEU A 182 4.41 11.23 -1.56
N PRO A 183 4.17 12.52 -1.85
CA PRO A 183 5.13 13.38 -2.54
C PRO A 183 6.43 13.61 -1.76
N GLU A 184 6.36 13.60 -0.43
CA GLU A 184 7.50 13.89 0.46
C GLU A 184 8.26 12.63 0.91
N ALA A 185 7.79 11.44 0.56
CA ALA A 185 8.41 10.20 1.00
C ALA A 185 9.71 9.89 0.23
N THR A 186 10.67 9.26 0.91
CA THR A 186 11.88 8.73 0.27
C THR A 186 11.55 7.70 -0.81
N TYR A 187 10.50 6.89 -0.60
CA TYR A 187 9.95 5.96 -1.59
C TYR A 187 8.44 5.85 -1.46
N GLN A 188 7.74 5.57 -2.56
CA GLN A 188 6.30 5.28 -2.52
C GLN A 188 6.02 3.97 -1.78
N THR A 189 4.83 3.83 -1.21
CA THR A 189 4.47 2.66 -0.41
C THR A 189 4.29 1.42 -1.26
N PHE A 190 5.29 0.53 -1.25
CA PHE A 190 5.27 -0.72 -2.03
C PHE A 190 4.53 -1.88 -1.35
N ASN A 191 4.15 -1.73 -0.08
CA ASN A 191 3.46 -2.75 0.72
C ASN A 191 1.97 -2.40 0.95
N LEU A 192 1.42 -1.49 0.16
CA LEU A 192 0.08 -0.92 0.32
C LEU A 192 -0.56 -0.80 -1.07
N PRO A 193 -1.69 -1.47 -1.35
CA PRO A 193 -2.24 -1.60 -2.70
C PRO A 193 -3.31 -0.56 -3.07
N GLN A 194 -3.53 0.50 -2.29
CA GLN A 194 -4.70 1.40 -2.44
C GLN A 194 -4.75 2.15 -3.77
N TYR A 195 -3.64 2.27 -4.51
CA TYR A 195 -3.71 2.77 -5.90
C TYR A 195 -4.62 1.91 -6.80
N LEU A 196 -4.88 0.65 -6.44
CA LEU A 196 -5.80 -0.23 -7.16
C LEU A 196 -7.26 0.27 -7.10
N ASP A 197 -7.65 1.09 -6.12
CA ASP A 197 -8.98 1.72 -6.08
C ASP A 197 -9.24 2.59 -7.32
N LEU A 198 -8.18 3.15 -7.92
CA LEU A 198 -8.24 4.03 -9.10
C LEU A 198 -8.36 3.27 -10.43
N VAL A 199 -8.17 1.95 -10.43
CA VAL A 199 -8.20 1.12 -11.65
C VAL A 199 -9.64 0.96 -12.09
N GLU A 200 -9.92 1.23 -13.36
CA GLU A 200 -11.23 1.07 -13.96
C GLU A 200 -11.33 -0.27 -14.71
N GLU A 201 -12.55 -0.80 -14.88
CA GLU A 201 -12.77 -2.03 -15.65
C GLU A 201 -12.32 -1.88 -17.11
N GLY A 202 -12.45 -0.67 -17.67
CA GLY A 202 -11.98 -0.33 -19.01
C GLY A 202 -10.47 -0.48 -19.17
N ASP A 203 -9.67 -0.18 -18.13
CA ASP A 203 -8.20 -0.34 -18.16
C ASP A 203 -7.82 -1.81 -18.35
N LEU A 204 -8.51 -2.69 -17.62
CA LEU A 204 -8.24 -4.12 -17.60
C LEU A 204 -8.70 -4.78 -18.90
N THR A 205 -9.90 -4.42 -19.36
CA THR A 205 -10.43 -4.89 -20.64
C THR A 205 -9.53 -4.48 -21.80
N ARG A 206 -9.13 -3.19 -21.85
CA ARG A 206 -8.25 -2.68 -22.89
C ARG A 206 -6.86 -3.32 -22.83
N SER A 207 -6.30 -3.51 -21.64
CA SER A 207 -5.02 -4.20 -21.46
C SER A 207 -5.04 -5.62 -22.00
N ARG A 208 -6.11 -6.37 -21.69
CA ARG A 208 -6.31 -7.73 -22.21
C ARG A 208 -6.40 -7.74 -23.73
N THR A 209 -7.27 -6.92 -24.32
CA THR A 209 -7.44 -6.82 -25.77
C THR A 209 -6.13 -6.49 -26.49
N LEU A 210 -5.36 -5.53 -25.97
CA LEU A 210 -4.08 -5.14 -26.56
C LEU A 210 -3.07 -6.29 -26.51
N LEU A 211 -2.90 -6.94 -25.35
CA LEU A 211 -1.92 -8.02 -25.22
C LEU A 211 -2.32 -9.28 -26.00
N ASP A 212 -3.60 -9.61 -26.09
CA ASP A 212 -4.09 -10.71 -26.92
C ASP A 212 -3.82 -10.42 -28.41
N SER A 213 -4.03 -9.16 -28.86
CA SER A 213 -3.67 -8.72 -30.21
C SER A 213 -2.16 -8.83 -30.46
N VAL A 214 -1.33 -8.45 -29.48
CA VAL A 214 0.13 -8.56 -29.57
C VAL A 214 0.57 -10.01 -29.79
N VAL A 215 0.00 -10.96 -29.04
CA VAL A 215 0.29 -12.40 -29.21
C VAL A 215 -0.14 -12.89 -30.60
N ALA A 216 -1.32 -12.48 -31.07
CA ALA A 216 -1.85 -12.88 -32.38
C ALA A 216 -1.02 -12.32 -33.56
N ARG A 217 -0.52 -11.09 -33.44
CA ARG A 217 0.16 -10.35 -34.52
C ARG A 217 1.68 -10.49 -34.52
N ALA A 218 2.28 -10.96 -33.44
CA ALA A 218 3.71 -11.23 -33.38
C ALA A 218 4.10 -12.26 -34.46
N SER A 219 5.15 -11.98 -35.24
CA SER A 219 5.40 -12.74 -36.48
C SER A 219 6.27 -13.98 -36.25
N THR A 220 7.46 -13.81 -35.67
CA THR A 220 8.41 -14.92 -35.46
C THR A 220 8.12 -15.71 -34.19
N ALA A 221 8.61 -16.95 -34.10
CA ALA A 221 8.48 -17.77 -32.91
C ALA A 221 9.05 -17.08 -31.65
N GLN A 222 10.18 -16.37 -31.77
CA GLN A 222 10.80 -15.65 -30.67
C GLN A 222 9.98 -14.41 -30.27
N GLN A 223 9.38 -13.70 -31.23
CA GLN A 223 8.48 -12.57 -30.93
C GLN A 223 7.22 -13.05 -30.22
N LYS A 224 6.60 -14.13 -30.72
CA LYS A 224 5.43 -14.76 -30.06
C LYS A 224 5.76 -15.22 -28.65
N ALA A 225 6.92 -15.85 -28.44
CA ALA A 225 7.35 -16.27 -27.10
C ALA A 225 7.42 -15.09 -26.11
N ARG A 226 8.01 -13.96 -26.53
CA ARG A 226 8.07 -12.75 -25.69
C ARG A 226 6.69 -12.13 -25.46
N ALA A 227 5.84 -12.07 -26.49
CA ALA A 227 4.46 -11.62 -26.37
C ALA A 227 3.68 -12.46 -25.34
N THR A 228 3.82 -13.78 -25.40
CA THR A 228 3.18 -14.70 -24.45
C THR A 228 3.67 -14.49 -23.02
N VAL A 229 4.98 -14.26 -22.81
CA VAL A 229 5.53 -13.95 -21.48
C VAL A 229 4.94 -12.65 -20.93
N LEU A 230 4.81 -11.60 -21.75
CA LEU A 230 4.18 -10.33 -21.32
C LEU A 230 2.69 -10.52 -21.00
N ARG A 231 1.96 -11.29 -21.82
CA ARG A 231 0.56 -11.64 -21.55
C ARG A 231 0.41 -12.44 -20.25
N ARG A 232 1.37 -13.32 -19.96
CA ARG A 232 1.45 -14.10 -18.72
C ARG A 232 1.74 -13.22 -17.51
N ALA A 233 2.66 -12.26 -17.62
CA ALA A 233 2.90 -11.27 -16.56
C ALA A 233 1.62 -10.47 -16.27
N TYR A 234 0.83 -10.13 -17.30
CA TYR A 234 -0.43 -9.43 -17.12
C TYR A 234 -1.51 -10.26 -16.41
N GLU A 235 -1.49 -11.60 -16.49
CA GLU A 235 -2.42 -12.42 -15.68
C GLU A 235 -2.27 -12.13 -14.18
N PHE A 236 -1.05 -11.86 -13.70
CA PHE A 236 -0.81 -11.49 -12.31
C PHE A 236 -1.39 -10.11 -11.97
N TYR A 237 -1.19 -9.12 -12.84
CA TYR A 237 -1.74 -7.77 -12.65
C TYR A 237 -3.27 -7.77 -12.67
N GLU A 238 -3.85 -8.49 -13.62
CA GLU A 238 -5.30 -8.60 -13.81
C GLU A 238 -5.95 -9.33 -12.63
N ALA A 239 -5.40 -10.47 -12.21
CA ALA A 239 -5.87 -11.19 -11.04
C ALA A 239 -5.74 -10.35 -9.76
N SER A 240 -4.71 -9.52 -9.66
CA SER A 240 -4.55 -8.58 -8.55
C SER A 240 -5.65 -7.51 -8.56
N ALA A 241 -5.84 -6.79 -9.66
CA ALA A 241 -6.81 -5.70 -9.71
C ALA A 241 -8.27 -6.18 -9.57
N LEU A 242 -8.63 -7.34 -10.14
CA LEU A 242 -10.00 -7.85 -10.11
C LEU A 242 -10.37 -8.50 -8.77
N SER A 243 -9.40 -9.06 -8.04
CA SER A 243 -9.66 -9.65 -6.72
C SER A 243 -9.48 -8.66 -5.57
N TYR A 244 -9.03 -7.44 -5.85
CA TYR A 244 -8.72 -6.43 -4.84
C TYR A 244 -9.99 -5.99 -4.06
N PRO A 245 -9.96 -5.96 -2.71
CA PRO A 245 -11.07 -5.46 -1.90
C PRO A 245 -11.17 -3.94 -1.99
N ARG A 246 -11.86 -3.46 -3.04
CA ARG A 246 -12.06 -2.04 -3.31
C ARG A 246 -12.83 -1.34 -2.20
N ALA A 247 -12.51 -0.08 -1.97
CA ALA A 247 -13.34 0.80 -1.16
C ALA A 247 -14.76 0.88 -1.74
N VAL A 248 -15.77 0.82 -0.88
CA VAL A 248 -17.17 0.94 -1.25
C VAL A 248 -17.85 2.06 -0.46
N THR A 249 -18.88 2.66 -1.05
CA THR A 249 -19.78 3.55 -0.32
C THR A 249 -20.84 2.71 0.39
N PRO A 250 -21.01 2.80 1.71
CA PRO A 250 -22.06 2.06 2.42
C PRO A 250 -23.46 2.40 1.87
N PRO A 251 -24.35 1.41 1.68
CA PRO A 251 -25.66 1.68 1.13
C PRO A 251 -26.54 2.38 2.17
N THR A 252 -27.18 3.47 1.79
CA THR A 252 -28.12 4.23 2.64
C THR A 252 -29.59 4.07 2.21
N THR A 253 -29.83 3.41 1.08
CA THR A 253 -31.16 3.14 0.54
C THR A 253 -31.33 1.64 0.27
N GLN A 254 -32.58 1.18 0.24
CA GLN A 254 -32.92 -0.20 -0.11
C GLN A 254 -32.40 -0.58 -1.49
N GLU A 255 -32.54 0.30 -2.49
CA GLU A 255 -32.08 0.04 -3.85
C GLU A 255 -30.56 -0.16 -3.91
N ALA A 256 -29.79 0.71 -3.24
CA ALA A 256 -28.34 0.58 -3.16
C ALA A 256 -27.91 -0.70 -2.44
N ALA A 257 -28.60 -1.08 -1.36
CA ALA A 257 -28.32 -2.32 -0.63
C ALA A 257 -28.64 -3.57 -1.46
N LEU A 258 -29.76 -3.59 -2.21
CA LEU A 258 -30.10 -4.67 -3.14
C LEU A 258 -29.06 -4.79 -4.26
N ALA A 259 -28.61 -3.67 -4.83
CA ALA A 259 -27.58 -3.65 -5.86
C ALA A 259 -26.24 -4.18 -5.32
N MET A 260 -25.83 -3.74 -4.14
CA MET A 260 -24.61 -4.21 -3.48
C MET A 260 -24.66 -5.71 -3.15
N LEU A 261 -25.80 -6.22 -2.67
CA LEU A 261 -25.97 -7.65 -2.41
C LEU A 261 -25.86 -8.49 -3.69
N ARG A 262 -26.54 -8.09 -4.77
CA ARG A 262 -26.47 -8.79 -6.07
C ARG A 262 -25.05 -8.78 -6.63
N GLY A 263 -24.41 -7.61 -6.68
CA GLY A 263 -23.03 -7.50 -7.14
C GLY A 263 -22.05 -8.31 -6.28
N GLY A 264 -22.25 -8.32 -4.96
CA GLY A 264 -21.49 -9.14 -4.03
C GLY A 264 -21.61 -10.63 -4.34
N VAL A 265 -22.84 -11.13 -4.53
CA VAL A 265 -23.16 -12.51 -4.89
C VAL A 265 -22.56 -12.90 -6.24
N ASP A 266 -22.78 -12.09 -7.28
CA ASP A 266 -22.33 -12.35 -8.64
C ASP A 266 -20.80 -12.39 -8.76
N ALA A 267 -20.12 -11.48 -8.05
CA ALA A 267 -18.67 -11.36 -8.11
C ALA A 267 -17.93 -12.25 -7.11
N HIS A 268 -18.60 -12.83 -6.10
CA HIS A 268 -17.95 -13.45 -4.95
C HIS A 268 -16.96 -14.55 -5.35
N GLN A 269 -17.46 -15.59 -6.04
CA GLN A 269 -16.63 -16.74 -6.39
C GLN A 269 -15.49 -16.35 -7.33
N GLY A 270 -15.76 -15.50 -8.32
CA GLY A 270 -14.75 -15.00 -9.25
C GLY A 270 -13.62 -14.23 -8.54
N ARG A 271 -13.94 -13.42 -7.52
CA ARG A 271 -12.92 -12.73 -6.71
C ARG A 271 -12.07 -13.70 -5.90
N LEU A 272 -12.66 -14.74 -5.30
CA LEU A 272 -11.92 -15.78 -4.59
C LEU A 272 -10.96 -16.53 -5.53
N ASP A 273 -11.47 -16.94 -6.69
CA ASP A 273 -10.68 -17.67 -7.70
C ASP A 273 -9.51 -16.83 -8.21
N LEU A 274 -9.74 -15.54 -8.47
CA LEU A 274 -8.69 -14.62 -8.93
C LEU A 274 -7.68 -14.30 -7.82
N ALA A 275 -8.10 -14.19 -6.56
CA ALA A 275 -7.17 -14.04 -5.44
C ALA A 275 -6.28 -15.27 -5.27
N ALA A 276 -6.86 -16.48 -5.34
CA ALA A 276 -6.12 -17.72 -5.31
C ALA A 276 -5.18 -17.84 -6.51
N ARG A 277 -5.65 -17.45 -7.71
CA ARG A 277 -4.85 -17.43 -8.93
C ARG A 277 -3.66 -16.48 -8.82
N ARG A 278 -3.83 -15.28 -8.26
CA ARG A 278 -2.74 -14.33 -7.99
C ARG A 278 -1.65 -14.98 -7.15
N LEU A 279 -2.02 -15.63 -6.04
CA LEU A 279 -1.06 -16.29 -5.16
C LEU A 279 -0.41 -17.52 -5.82
N ALA A 280 -1.14 -18.26 -6.66
CA ALA A 280 -0.59 -19.36 -7.44
C ALA A 280 0.45 -18.85 -8.47
N LEU A 281 0.15 -17.77 -9.18
CA LEU A 281 1.08 -17.14 -10.12
C LEU A 281 2.39 -16.71 -9.45
N ILE A 282 2.33 -16.13 -8.24
CA ILE A 282 3.54 -15.79 -7.48
C ILE A 282 4.42 -17.03 -7.24
N LYS A 283 3.80 -18.18 -6.91
CA LYS A 283 4.53 -19.45 -6.69
C LYS A 283 5.09 -20.01 -8.00
N GLU A 284 4.29 -20.01 -9.06
CA GLU A 284 4.71 -20.44 -10.40
C GLU A 284 5.89 -19.61 -10.92
N PHE A 285 5.87 -18.30 -10.68
CA PHE A 285 6.90 -17.38 -11.14
C PHE A 285 8.20 -17.48 -10.34
N ALA A 286 8.20 -18.10 -9.16
CA ALA A 286 9.36 -18.12 -8.25
C ALA A 286 10.64 -18.72 -8.86
N THR A 287 10.50 -19.60 -9.85
CA THR A 287 11.63 -20.22 -10.58
C THR A 287 11.75 -19.76 -12.02
N ASP A 288 10.85 -18.90 -12.50
CA ASP A 288 10.89 -18.37 -13.87
C ASP A 288 11.95 -17.27 -13.98
N PRO A 289 12.90 -17.36 -14.93
CA PRO A 289 14.00 -16.39 -15.05
C PRO A 289 13.55 -14.97 -15.41
N VAL A 290 12.32 -14.80 -15.92
CA VAL A 290 11.74 -13.51 -16.31
C VAL A 290 10.56 -13.12 -15.43
N LEU A 291 9.70 -14.05 -15.02
CA LEU A 291 8.49 -13.70 -14.28
C LEU A 291 8.72 -13.60 -12.76
N VAL A 292 9.87 -14.04 -12.25
CA VAL A 292 10.20 -13.97 -10.82
C VAL A 292 10.06 -12.56 -10.26
N LEU A 293 9.34 -12.47 -9.14
CA LEU A 293 9.13 -11.22 -8.39
C LEU A 293 10.15 -11.14 -7.24
N GLN A 294 11.28 -10.48 -7.48
CA GLN A 294 12.41 -10.43 -6.53
C GLN A 294 12.02 -9.88 -5.15
N MET A 295 11.16 -8.85 -5.13
CA MET A 295 10.42 -8.47 -3.92
C MET A 295 9.07 -9.17 -3.96
N ASN A 296 9.01 -10.36 -3.34
CA ASN A 296 7.82 -11.19 -3.39
C ASN A 296 6.62 -10.49 -2.70
N PRO A 297 5.52 -10.17 -3.44
CA PRO A 297 4.34 -9.55 -2.85
C PRO A 297 3.72 -10.36 -1.71
N ALA A 298 3.83 -11.69 -1.75
CA ALA A 298 3.32 -12.58 -0.71
C ALA A 298 4.05 -12.45 0.64
N SER A 299 5.20 -11.77 0.68
CA SER A 299 5.90 -11.44 1.93
C SER A 299 5.29 -10.24 2.66
N TYR A 300 4.35 -9.52 2.05
CA TYR A 300 3.68 -8.36 2.62
C TYR A 300 2.21 -8.69 2.95
N PRO A 301 1.81 -8.71 4.23
CA PRO A 301 0.43 -9.10 4.63
C PRO A 301 -0.68 -8.29 3.95
N ASN A 302 -0.43 -7.01 3.66
CA ASN A 302 -1.40 -6.15 2.98
C ASN A 302 -1.57 -6.46 1.48
N LEU A 303 -0.77 -7.38 0.92
CA LEU A 303 -0.84 -7.81 -0.49
C LEU A 303 -1.36 -9.26 -0.64
N THR A 304 -1.79 -9.89 0.46
CA THR A 304 -2.23 -11.31 0.51
C THR A 304 -3.72 -11.48 0.82
N TRP A 305 -4.59 -10.59 0.34
CA TRP A 305 -6.05 -10.70 0.53
C TRP A 305 -6.64 -11.92 -0.17
N THR A 306 -7.81 -12.37 0.30
CA THR A 306 -8.39 -13.66 -0.13
C THR A 306 -9.49 -13.54 -1.20
N GLY A 307 -9.81 -12.32 -1.63
CA GLY A 307 -10.88 -12.03 -2.61
C GLY A 307 -12.20 -11.63 -1.94
N TRP A 308 -12.31 -11.77 -0.63
CA TRP A 308 -13.36 -11.12 0.14
C TRP A 308 -13.18 -9.60 0.12
N ASN A 309 -14.29 -8.87 0.11
CA ASN A 309 -14.32 -7.43 0.37
C ASN A 309 -14.99 -7.18 1.73
N PRO A 310 -14.21 -7.01 2.82
CA PRO A 310 -14.76 -6.76 4.15
C PRO A 310 -15.61 -5.49 4.23
N GLY A 311 -15.25 -4.44 3.49
CA GLY A 311 -16.00 -3.17 3.49
C GLY A 311 -17.39 -3.32 2.88
N GLU A 312 -17.49 -4.01 1.75
CA GLU A 312 -18.76 -4.37 1.10
C GLU A 312 -19.62 -5.25 2.01
N TYR A 313 -19.03 -6.33 2.53
CA TYR A 313 -19.70 -7.27 3.42
C TYR A 313 -20.30 -6.57 4.65
N TRP A 314 -19.47 -5.85 5.41
CA TRP A 314 -19.94 -5.26 6.65
C TRP A 314 -20.84 -4.04 6.43
N SER A 315 -20.77 -3.38 5.28
CA SER A 315 -21.73 -2.33 4.90
C SER A 315 -23.14 -2.91 4.71
N LEU A 316 -23.27 -4.08 4.07
CA LEU A 316 -24.54 -4.80 3.98
C LEU A 316 -25.05 -5.23 5.36
N VAL A 317 -24.19 -5.83 6.19
CA VAL A 317 -24.57 -6.24 7.55
C VAL A 317 -25.06 -5.05 8.39
N ALA A 318 -24.36 -3.91 8.31
CA ALA A 318 -24.77 -2.70 9.01
C ALA A 318 -26.12 -2.16 8.50
N TYR A 319 -26.35 -2.17 7.19
CA TYR A 319 -27.63 -1.78 6.62
C TYR A 319 -28.76 -2.67 7.13
N LEU A 320 -28.60 -3.99 7.11
CA LEU A 320 -29.63 -4.92 7.60
C LEU A 320 -29.95 -4.70 9.08
N ARG A 321 -28.92 -4.48 9.92
CA ARG A 321 -29.12 -4.18 11.34
C ARG A 321 -29.87 -2.89 11.60
N ALA A 322 -29.57 -1.83 10.83
CA ALA A 322 -30.14 -0.51 11.03
C ALA A 322 -31.53 -0.37 10.40
N SER A 323 -31.72 -0.92 9.20
CA SER A 323 -32.88 -0.66 8.35
C SER A 323 -33.88 -1.82 8.29
N GLU A 324 -33.44 -3.06 8.55
CA GLU A 324 -34.28 -4.26 8.46
C GLU A 324 -34.18 -5.18 9.72
N PRO A 325 -34.24 -4.64 10.96
CA PRO A 325 -34.02 -5.42 12.18
C PRO A 325 -35.06 -6.54 12.40
N THR A 326 -36.22 -6.44 11.76
CA THR A 326 -37.31 -7.44 11.80
C THR A 326 -37.57 -8.10 10.45
N GLY A 327 -36.61 -8.00 9.52
CA GLY A 327 -36.76 -8.41 8.11
C GLY A 327 -37.15 -7.25 7.19
N GLY A 328 -37.01 -7.49 5.88
CA GLY A 328 -37.24 -6.51 4.82
C GLY A 328 -36.71 -7.01 3.48
N PRO A 329 -36.87 -6.22 2.39
CA PRO A 329 -36.58 -6.69 1.04
C PRO A 329 -35.13 -7.16 0.79
N VAL A 330 -34.14 -6.56 1.46
CA VAL A 330 -32.74 -6.99 1.33
C VAL A 330 -32.52 -8.30 2.08
N THR A 331 -33.11 -8.45 3.27
CA THR A 331 -33.12 -9.69 4.07
C THR A 331 -33.79 -10.82 3.33
N ASP A 332 -34.94 -10.56 2.70
CA ASP A 332 -35.70 -11.53 1.91
C ASP A 332 -34.87 -12.01 0.71
N LEU A 333 -34.23 -11.08 -0.02
CA LEU A 333 -33.35 -11.44 -1.12
C LEU A 333 -32.14 -12.25 -0.62
N ALA A 334 -31.47 -11.82 0.44
CA ALA A 334 -30.34 -12.55 1.01
C ALA A 334 -30.73 -13.97 1.45
N THR A 335 -31.92 -14.12 2.05
CA THR A 335 -32.48 -15.42 2.46
C THR A 335 -32.77 -16.31 1.25
N SER A 336 -33.34 -15.73 0.18
CA SER A 336 -33.61 -16.50 -1.04
C SER A 336 -32.33 -16.99 -1.73
N LEU A 337 -31.23 -16.24 -1.62
CA LEU A 337 -29.93 -16.55 -2.23
C LEU A 337 -29.02 -17.42 -1.33
N SER A 338 -29.25 -17.48 -0.02
CA SER A 338 -28.30 -18.09 0.93
C SER A 338 -28.11 -19.59 0.72
N ALA A 339 -29.09 -20.29 0.15
CA ALA A 339 -29.02 -21.72 -0.15
C ALA A 339 -27.89 -22.03 -1.17
N GLU A 340 -27.71 -21.17 -2.17
CA GLU A 340 -26.77 -21.39 -3.28
C GLU A 340 -25.52 -20.50 -3.20
N HIS A 341 -25.61 -19.37 -2.48
CA HIS A 341 -24.54 -18.38 -2.43
C HIS A 341 -23.99 -18.18 -1.03
N ALA A 342 -22.73 -18.60 -0.82
CA ALA A 342 -22.01 -18.45 0.45
C ALA A 342 -21.93 -16.98 0.92
N TYR A 343 -21.83 -16.03 -0.02
CA TYR A 343 -21.81 -14.61 0.30
C TYR A 343 -23.10 -14.15 1.00
N ALA A 344 -24.27 -14.45 0.42
CA ALA A 344 -25.56 -14.07 0.99
C ALA A 344 -25.80 -14.75 2.35
N ARG A 345 -25.40 -16.02 2.47
CA ARG A 345 -25.44 -16.77 3.73
C ARG A 345 -24.60 -16.10 4.82
N LEU A 346 -23.36 -15.72 4.49
CA LEU A 346 -22.47 -15.06 5.44
C LEU A 346 -22.99 -13.67 5.84
N VAL A 347 -23.63 -12.93 4.93
CA VAL A 347 -24.25 -11.62 5.24
C VAL A 347 -25.32 -11.81 6.31
N LEU A 348 -26.22 -12.79 6.17
CA LEU A 348 -27.22 -13.12 7.18
C LEU A 348 -26.58 -13.55 8.51
N ALA A 349 -25.54 -14.39 8.47
CA ALA A 349 -24.81 -14.82 9.66
C ALA A 349 -24.10 -13.67 10.40
N GLY A 350 -23.76 -12.59 9.71
CA GLY A 350 -23.17 -11.38 10.30
C GLY A 350 -24.17 -10.53 11.08
N VAL A 351 -25.46 -10.55 10.71
CA VAL A 351 -26.50 -9.75 11.37
C VAL A 351 -26.57 -10.00 12.88
N PRO A 352 -26.58 -11.24 13.40
CA PRO A 352 -26.60 -11.50 14.85
C PRO A 352 -25.24 -11.44 15.55
N ALA A 353 -24.12 -11.15 14.84
CA ALA A 353 -22.79 -11.14 15.44
C ALA A 353 -22.69 -10.17 16.65
N ARG A 354 -22.18 -10.65 17.77
CA ARG A 354 -22.09 -9.84 19.00
C ARG A 354 -20.79 -9.04 19.05
N ASN A 355 -20.82 -7.92 19.77
CA ASN A 355 -19.60 -7.21 20.12
C ASN A 355 -18.72 -8.12 21.02
N LEU A 356 -17.48 -8.35 20.60
CA LEU A 356 -16.51 -9.18 21.32
C LEU A 356 -15.68 -8.41 22.34
N VAL A 357 -15.74 -7.08 22.31
CA VAL A 357 -15.02 -6.22 23.26
C VAL A 357 -15.64 -6.39 24.65
N ALA A 358 -14.81 -6.68 25.65
CA ALA A 358 -15.24 -6.67 27.04
C ALA A 358 -15.23 -5.25 27.60
N ASN A 359 -16.27 -4.91 28.37
CA ASN A 359 -16.51 -3.57 28.91
C ASN A 359 -16.40 -2.46 27.82
N PRO A 360 -17.18 -2.56 26.73
CA PRO A 360 -17.12 -1.61 25.62
C PRO A 360 -17.73 -0.25 25.98
N ASP A 361 -18.65 -0.22 26.95
CA ASP A 361 -19.35 0.96 27.46
C ASP A 361 -18.64 1.63 28.64
N LEU A 362 -17.61 0.98 29.20
CA LEU A 362 -16.79 1.48 30.31
C LEU A 362 -17.61 1.76 31.59
N GLU A 363 -18.79 1.15 31.73
CA GLU A 363 -19.66 1.32 32.89
C GLU A 363 -19.08 0.64 34.14
N SER A 364 -18.32 -0.43 33.94
CA SER A 364 -17.67 -1.20 35.01
C SER A 364 -16.27 -0.69 35.40
N GLY A 365 -15.86 0.48 34.89
CA GLY A 365 -14.55 1.07 35.11
C GLY A 365 -13.62 0.93 33.90
N LEU A 366 -12.31 1.01 34.12
CA LEU A 366 -11.32 0.92 33.03
C LEU A 366 -10.97 -0.52 32.64
N ALA A 367 -10.99 -1.47 33.58
CA ALA A 367 -10.65 -2.86 33.27
C ALA A 367 -11.65 -3.47 32.27
N PRO A 368 -11.23 -4.32 31.32
CA PRO A 368 -9.90 -4.91 31.16
C PRO A 368 -8.96 -4.10 30.23
N TRP A 369 -9.26 -2.84 29.92
CA TRP A 369 -8.41 -2.02 29.08
C TRP A 369 -7.07 -1.74 29.76
N ALA A 370 -5.98 -1.95 29.02
CA ALA A 370 -4.62 -1.69 29.48
C ALA A 370 -3.89 -0.82 28.48
N LEU A 371 -2.90 -0.04 28.95
CA LEU A 371 -1.98 0.64 28.06
C LEU A 371 -1.16 -0.42 27.31
N LEU A 372 -1.06 -0.30 25.99
CA LEU A 372 -0.20 -1.16 25.18
C LEU A 372 1.23 -1.18 25.76
N PRO A 373 1.81 -2.34 26.09
CA PRO A 373 3.09 -2.40 26.83
C PRO A 373 4.27 -1.71 26.13
N ARG A 374 4.22 -1.62 24.79
CA ARG A 374 5.23 -0.99 23.94
C ARG A 374 4.95 0.49 23.63
N SER A 375 4.03 1.11 24.38
CA SER A 375 3.81 2.56 24.30
C SER A 375 5.07 3.33 24.74
N ASN A 376 5.27 4.54 24.22
CA ASN A 376 6.42 5.38 24.54
C ASN A 376 6.00 6.81 24.94
N GLY A 377 6.98 7.63 25.30
CA GLY A 377 6.73 9.00 25.76
C GLY A 377 6.03 9.02 27.12
N THR A 378 5.01 9.88 27.26
CA THR A 378 4.18 10.01 28.46
C THR A 378 2.78 9.42 28.27
N ARG A 379 2.61 8.59 27.23
CA ARG A 379 1.32 8.01 26.83
C ARG A 379 0.67 7.25 28.00
N ALA A 380 -0.57 7.61 28.32
CA ALA A 380 -1.35 6.99 29.38
C ALA A 380 -2.80 6.78 28.95
N ILE A 381 -3.50 5.88 29.64
CA ILE A 381 -4.95 5.65 29.48
C ILE A 381 -5.66 5.80 30.81
N SER A 382 -6.91 6.25 30.78
CA SER A 382 -7.74 6.40 31.96
C SER A 382 -9.23 6.33 31.60
N ARG A 383 -10.07 6.10 32.61
CA ARG A 383 -11.50 6.41 32.55
C ARG A 383 -11.74 7.61 33.49
N PRO A 384 -12.07 8.80 32.96
CA PRO A 384 -12.34 9.98 33.79
C PRO A 384 -13.51 9.76 34.75
N ALA A 385 -13.50 10.46 35.89
CA ALA A 385 -14.63 10.42 36.82
C ALA A 385 -15.86 11.09 36.20
N GLY A 386 -16.99 10.38 36.18
CA GLY A 386 -18.25 10.90 35.63
C GLY A 386 -18.38 10.83 34.11
N GLU A 387 -17.39 10.29 33.40
CA GLU A 387 -17.45 10.05 31.95
C GLU A 387 -17.17 8.57 31.66
N ALA A 388 -18.07 7.92 30.93
CA ALA A 388 -17.91 6.53 30.48
C ALA A 388 -17.09 6.50 29.17
N VAL A 389 -15.90 7.08 29.18
CA VAL A 389 -15.03 7.20 28.00
C VAL A 389 -13.63 6.68 28.27
N LEU A 390 -12.99 6.15 27.22
CA LEU A 390 -11.62 5.67 27.27
C LEU A 390 -10.71 6.81 26.84
N ARG A 391 -10.12 7.49 27.82
CA ARG A 391 -9.30 8.68 27.60
C ARG A 391 -7.83 8.32 27.45
N VAL A 392 -7.22 8.79 26.36
CA VAL A 392 -5.79 8.68 26.07
C VAL A 392 -5.14 10.04 26.26
N THR A 393 -4.10 10.11 27.08
CA THR A 393 -3.37 11.35 27.38
C THR A 393 -1.87 11.27 27.11
N GLY A 394 -1.18 12.41 27.16
CA GLY A 394 0.28 12.52 27.04
C GLY A 394 0.77 12.64 25.59
N GLN A 395 2.08 12.50 25.41
CA GLN A 395 2.76 12.54 24.10
C GLN A 395 3.46 11.22 23.78
N GLY A 396 3.77 11.01 22.51
CA GLY A 396 4.40 9.79 22.00
C GLY A 396 3.41 8.87 21.29
N TRP A 397 3.82 7.61 21.13
CA TRP A 397 3.11 6.59 20.37
C TRP A 397 2.58 5.50 21.29
N GLY A 398 1.33 5.08 21.09
CA GLY A 398 0.70 3.98 21.81
C GLY A 398 -0.75 4.28 22.16
N GLY A 399 -1.36 3.48 23.03
CA GLY A 399 -2.74 3.70 23.44
C GLY A 399 -3.38 2.46 24.07
N PRO A 400 -4.70 2.48 24.27
CA PRO A 400 -5.40 1.41 24.93
C PRO A 400 -5.43 0.15 24.07
N ALA A 401 -5.33 -0.99 24.75
CA ALA A 401 -5.32 -2.30 24.15
C ALA A 401 -6.17 -3.30 24.94
N GLN A 402 -6.73 -4.27 24.22
CA GLN A 402 -7.45 -5.40 24.79
C GLN A 402 -7.22 -6.67 23.96
N LYS A 403 -6.93 -7.79 24.60
CA LYS A 403 -6.81 -9.10 23.95
C LYS A 403 -8.17 -9.79 23.87
N ILE A 404 -8.54 -10.22 22.68
CA ILE A 404 -9.87 -10.76 22.36
C ILE A 404 -9.71 -12.02 21.51
N ALA A 405 -10.32 -13.13 21.95
CA ALA A 405 -10.37 -14.36 21.16
C ALA A 405 -11.21 -14.13 19.90
N VAL A 406 -10.71 -14.59 18.76
CA VAL A 406 -11.36 -14.44 17.45
C VAL A 406 -11.19 -15.71 16.63
N THR A 407 -12.01 -15.87 15.61
CA THR A 407 -11.83 -16.89 14.57
C THR A 407 -11.30 -16.25 13.29
N PRO A 408 -10.53 -17.01 12.48
CA PRO A 408 -10.19 -16.59 11.13
C PRO A 408 -11.45 -16.27 10.32
N GLY A 409 -11.48 -15.09 9.68
CA GLY A 409 -12.64 -14.66 8.93
C GLY A 409 -12.76 -13.14 8.80
N LEU A 410 -13.97 -12.63 8.61
CA LEU A 410 -14.20 -11.20 8.44
C LEU A 410 -14.34 -10.55 9.81
N ALA A 411 -13.80 -9.35 9.97
CA ALA A 411 -13.90 -8.57 11.20
C ALA A 411 -14.14 -7.09 10.91
N ARG A 412 -14.90 -6.44 11.80
CA ARG A 412 -15.13 -4.99 11.80
C ARG A 412 -14.81 -4.47 13.19
N LEU A 413 -13.84 -3.57 13.26
CA LEU A 413 -13.53 -2.77 14.45
C LEU A 413 -14.07 -1.35 14.24
N THR A 414 -14.96 -0.89 15.11
CA THR A 414 -15.46 0.49 15.15
C THR A 414 -15.20 1.13 16.50
N ALA A 415 -15.04 2.46 16.47
CA ALA A 415 -15.06 3.31 17.64
C ALA A 415 -15.42 4.74 17.20
N SER A 416 -15.86 5.57 18.12
CA SER A 416 -15.95 7.02 17.94
C SER A 416 -14.80 7.67 18.70
N TYR A 417 -14.19 8.73 18.16
CA TYR A 417 -13.23 9.55 18.89
C TYR A 417 -13.71 10.98 19.09
N ARG A 418 -13.31 11.61 20.19
CA ARG A 418 -13.50 13.03 20.47
C ARG A 418 -12.21 13.61 21.02
N ALA A 419 -11.79 14.76 20.50
CA ALA A 419 -10.61 15.47 21.02
C ALA A 419 -10.86 16.99 21.00
N PRO A 420 -10.14 17.77 21.83
CA PRO A 420 -10.20 19.23 21.79
C PRO A 420 -9.83 19.80 20.41
N ALA A 421 -10.46 20.92 20.03
CA ALA A 421 -10.11 21.63 18.81
C ALA A 421 -8.60 22.00 18.79
N GLY A 422 -7.96 21.81 17.63
CA GLY A 422 -6.52 22.06 17.47
C GLY A 422 -5.60 20.92 17.93
N THR A 423 -6.13 19.78 18.40
CA THR A 423 -5.30 18.62 18.72
C THR A 423 -4.57 18.12 17.48
N ALA A 424 -3.23 18.19 17.51
CA ALA A 424 -2.35 17.66 16.47
C ALA A 424 -1.87 16.25 16.84
N ALA A 425 -2.65 15.26 16.45
CA ALA A 425 -2.33 13.84 16.62
C ALA A 425 -2.80 13.02 15.41
N SER A 426 -2.41 11.76 15.38
CA SER A 426 -3.01 10.77 14.49
C SER A 426 -3.50 9.56 15.27
N VAL A 427 -4.48 8.87 14.68
CA VAL A 427 -5.05 7.62 15.18
C VAL A 427 -4.92 6.53 14.13
N GLN A 428 -4.63 5.31 14.58
CA GLN A 428 -4.71 4.11 13.76
C GLN A 428 -5.41 3.00 14.55
N LEU A 429 -6.42 2.39 13.95
CA LEU A 429 -7.03 1.16 14.47
C LEU A 429 -6.12 -0.02 14.11
N ALA A 430 -5.81 -0.88 15.07
CA ALA A 430 -4.96 -2.04 14.84
C ALA A 430 -5.47 -3.29 15.54
N LEU A 431 -5.25 -4.43 14.89
CA LEU A 431 -5.42 -5.77 15.42
C LEU A 431 -4.07 -6.48 15.28
N ASP A 432 -3.25 -6.49 16.33
CA ASP A 432 -2.02 -7.30 16.38
C ASP A 432 -2.43 -8.78 16.51
N LEU A 433 -1.81 -9.70 15.76
CA LEU A 433 -2.26 -11.10 15.69
C LEU A 433 -1.55 -11.98 16.73
N TYR A 434 -2.33 -12.85 17.37
CA TYR A 434 -1.89 -13.73 18.43
C TYR A 434 -2.36 -15.17 18.19
N THR A 435 -1.63 -16.14 18.74
CA THR A 435 -2.09 -17.52 18.82
C THR A 435 -3.27 -17.64 19.80
N ALA A 436 -4.04 -18.72 19.72
CA ALA A 436 -5.10 -19.01 20.68
C ALA A 436 -4.61 -19.07 22.15
N ALA A 437 -3.32 -19.36 22.35
CA ALA A 437 -2.68 -19.37 23.68
C ALA A 437 -2.26 -17.97 24.17
N GLY A 438 -2.52 -16.91 23.41
CA GLY A 438 -2.17 -15.53 23.78
C GLY A 438 -0.71 -15.15 23.54
N THR A 439 0.01 -15.91 22.70
CA THR A 439 1.39 -15.61 22.28
C THR A 439 1.38 -14.70 21.05
N ALA A 440 2.11 -13.59 21.09
CA ALA A 440 2.21 -12.66 19.97
C ALA A 440 2.87 -13.33 18.76
N ILE A 441 2.25 -13.19 17.58
CA ILE A 441 2.87 -13.63 16.33
C ILE A 441 3.73 -12.46 15.81
N PRO A 442 5.06 -12.59 15.72
CA PRO A 442 5.93 -11.44 15.46
C PRO A 442 5.64 -10.73 14.14
N SER A 443 5.62 -9.39 14.19
CA SER A 443 5.41 -8.51 13.03
C SER A 443 4.15 -8.86 12.21
N SER A 444 3.08 -9.22 12.89
CA SER A 444 1.80 -9.54 12.27
C SER A 444 0.70 -8.69 12.88
N SER A 445 0.04 -7.91 12.04
CA SER A 445 -1.01 -6.99 12.45
C SER A 445 -1.84 -6.58 11.24
N VAL A 446 -3.12 -6.36 11.45
CA VAL A 446 -4.01 -5.71 10.48
C VAL A 446 -4.34 -4.31 10.98
N ARG A 447 -4.24 -3.30 10.12
CA ARG A 447 -4.32 -1.88 10.52
C ARG A 447 -5.16 -1.06 9.55
N SER A 448 -5.85 -0.05 10.07
CA SER A 448 -6.44 1.01 9.23
C SER A 448 -5.35 1.90 8.62
N PRO A 449 -5.67 2.73 7.61
CA PRO A 449 -4.87 3.92 7.33
C PRO A 449 -4.68 4.78 8.59
N VAL A 450 -3.61 5.58 8.60
CA VAL A 450 -3.38 6.57 9.65
C VAL A 450 -4.34 7.74 9.42
N THR A 451 -5.17 8.04 10.40
CA THR A 451 -6.11 9.17 10.40
C THR A 451 -5.52 10.32 11.20
N TYR A 452 -5.11 11.39 10.53
CA TYR A 452 -4.77 12.64 11.22
C TYR A 452 -6.03 13.27 11.79
N LEU A 453 -6.03 13.54 13.10
CA LEU A 453 -7.20 14.07 13.78
C LEU A 453 -7.50 15.48 13.27
N ARG A 454 -8.77 15.74 12.95
CA ARG A 454 -9.30 17.08 12.64
C ARG A 454 -10.45 17.38 13.58
N PRO A 455 -10.18 17.51 14.89
CA PRO A 455 -11.23 17.57 15.88
C PRO A 455 -12.05 18.86 15.78
N SER A 456 -13.36 18.71 15.71
CA SER A 456 -14.36 19.78 15.89
C SER A 456 -14.82 19.90 17.36
N GLY A 457 -14.41 18.96 18.22
CA GLY A 457 -14.98 18.75 19.55
C GLY A 457 -16.17 17.77 19.57
N GLU A 458 -16.64 17.33 18.40
CA GLU A 458 -17.70 16.34 18.25
C GLU A 458 -17.14 14.91 18.10
N TRP A 459 -18.00 13.92 18.35
CA TRP A 459 -17.67 12.51 18.13
C TRP A 459 -17.54 12.22 16.64
N THR A 460 -16.42 11.62 16.25
CA THR A 460 -16.11 11.26 14.87
C THR A 460 -15.89 9.75 14.75
N PRO A 461 -16.57 9.05 13.83
CA PRO A 461 -16.44 7.60 13.71
C PRO A 461 -15.08 7.18 13.14
N LEU A 462 -14.63 6.01 13.58
CA LEU A 462 -13.46 5.28 13.11
C LEU A 462 -13.90 3.87 12.76
N GLN A 463 -13.36 3.32 11.68
CA GLN A 463 -13.68 1.98 11.22
C GLN A 463 -12.48 1.28 10.60
N LEU A 464 -12.35 0.00 10.90
CA LEU A 464 -11.45 -0.94 10.24
C LEU A 464 -12.24 -2.18 9.88
N ASP A 465 -12.50 -2.34 8.59
CA ASP A 465 -13.03 -3.58 8.02
C ASP A 465 -11.87 -4.40 7.48
N CYS A 466 -11.76 -5.64 7.92
CA CYS A 466 -10.61 -6.46 7.58
C CYS A 466 -10.89 -7.95 7.59
N GLU A 467 -9.87 -8.71 7.18
CA GLU A 467 -9.82 -10.16 7.31
C GLU A 467 -8.83 -10.54 8.41
N ILE A 468 -9.26 -11.37 9.35
CA ILE A 468 -8.36 -12.10 10.25
C ILE A 468 -7.90 -13.35 9.50
N PRO A 469 -6.59 -13.49 9.19
CA PRO A 469 -6.10 -14.65 8.45
C PRO A 469 -6.14 -15.90 9.32
N ASP A 470 -6.18 -17.08 8.69
CA ASP A 470 -6.04 -18.37 9.37
C ASP A 470 -4.64 -18.54 9.98
N LYS A 471 -3.62 -18.04 9.27
CA LYS A 471 -2.23 -18.04 9.69
C LYS A 471 -1.56 -16.70 9.44
N ALA A 472 -0.61 -16.37 10.31
CA ALA A 472 0.38 -15.36 10.07
C ALA A 472 1.77 -15.97 10.30
N ARG A 473 2.67 -15.84 9.32
CA ARG A 473 4.02 -16.46 9.37
C ARG A 473 3.96 -17.95 9.74
N ASP A 474 3.12 -18.69 9.02
CA ASP A 474 2.85 -20.13 9.22
C ASP A 474 2.30 -20.53 10.60
N THR A 475 1.95 -19.54 11.44
CA THR A 475 1.40 -19.75 12.79
C THR A 475 -0.10 -19.46 12.79
N ALA A 476 -0.90 -20.39 13.33
CA ALA A 476 -2.34 -20.24 13.41
C ALA A 476 -2.75 -19.04 14.29
N VAL A 477 -3.70 -18.25 13.80
CA VAL A 477 -4.28 -17.10 14.53
C VAL A 477 -5.54 -17.57 15.27
N GLY A 478 -5.68 -17.16 16.53
CA GLY A 478 -6.88 -17.42 17.33
C GLY A 478 -7.24 -16.30 18.31
N MET A 479 -6.49 -15.21 18.29
CA MET A 479 -6.68 -14.05 19.14
C MET A 479 -6.14 -12.82 18.43
N VAL A 480 -6.70 -11.65 18.76
CA VAL A 480 -6.17 -10.34 18.40
C VAL A 480 -5.93 -9.51 19.65
N GLU A 481 -4.94 -8.64 19.60
CA GLU A 481 -4.87 -7.48 20.49
C GLU A 481 -5.40 -6.28 19.71
N LEU A 482 -6.62 -5.86 20.06
CA LEU A 482 -7.23 -4.63 19.56
C LEU A 482 -6.50 -3.45 20.19
N ILE A 483 -6.12 -2.47 19.36
CA ILE A 483 -5.38 -1.30 19.81
C ILE A 483 -5.92 -0.04 19.12
N PHE A 484 -6.11 1.04 19.90
CA PHE A 484 -6.21 2.39 19.37
C PHE A 484 -4.85 3.08 19.48
N LEU A 485 -4.14 3.21 18.38
CA LEU A 485 -2.80 3.78 18.35
C LEU A 485 -2.87 5.28 18.14
N VAL A 486 -2.57 6.04 19.19
CA VAL A 486 -2.45 7.49 19.14
C VAL A 486 -0.97 7.86 19.02
N ASP A 487 -0.63 8.66 18.02
CA ASP A 487 0.69 9.25 17.86
C ASP A 487 0.62 10.77 17.89
N SER A 488 1.43 11.40 18.74
CA SER A 488 1.51 12.85 18.86
C SER A 488 2.89 13.30 19.32
N ALA A 489 3.37 14.39 18.71
CA ALA A 489 4.63 15.04 19.12
C ALA A 489 4.48 15.91 20.37
N ALA A 490 3.25 16.35 20.67
CA ALA A 490 2.90 17.14 21.85
C ALA A 490 1.91 16.36 22.73
N GLU A 491 1.65 16.86 23.94
CA GLU A 491 0.63 16.30 24.81
C GLU A 491 -0.76 16.49 24.23
N VAL A 492 -1.55 15.42 24.25
CA VAL A 492 -2.92 15.42 23.72
C VAL A 492 -3.87 14.75 24.71
N SER A 493 -5.18 14.98 24.52
CA SER A 493 -6.25 14.24 25.19
C SER A 493 -7.24 13.79 24.12
N VAL A 494 -7.43 12.48 23.97
CA VAL A 494 -8.32 11.87 22.98
C VAL A 494 -9.21 10.86 23.68
N ASP A 495 -10.51 11.04 23.57
CA ASP A 495 -11.52 10.14 24.14
C ASP A 495 -12.00 9.18 23.07
N PHE A 496 -12.25 7.93 23.47
CA PHE A 496 -12.85 6.89 22.64
C PHE A 496 -14.12 6.34 23.31
N ASP A 497 -15.13 6.05 22.50
CA ASP A 497 -16.41 5.45 22.88
C ASP A 497 -17.00 4.64 21.70
N ASP A 498 -18.20 4.07 21.83
CA ASP A 498 -18.88 3.26 20.82
C ASP A 498 -18.02 2.10 20.29
N ILE A 499 -17.23 1.50 21.18
CA ILE A 499 -16.19 0.55 20.80
C ILE A 499 -16.80 -0.82 20.51
N SER A 500 -16.61 -1.31 19.29
CA SER A 500 -17.09 -2.64 18.89
C SER A 500 -16.11 -3.39 18.02
N LEU A 501 -15.94 -4.69 18.32
CA LEU A 501 -15.27 -5.65 17.45
C LEU A 501 -16.26 -6.77 17.12
N LEU A 502 -16.64 -6.85 15.84
CA LEU A 502 -17.41 -7.97 15.30
C LEU A 502 -16.46 -8.90 14.54
N ASN A 503 -16.68 -10.21 14.64
CA ASN A 503 -15.93 -11.21 13.90
C ASN A 503 -16.83 -12.39 13.54
N ILE A 504 -16.69 -12.87 12.30
CA ILE A 504 -17.45 -13.98 11.74
C ILE A 504 -16.48 -14.89 10.96
N ALA A 505 -16.59 -16.20 11.18
CA ALA A 505 -15.82 -17.16 10.39
C ALA A 505 -16.35 -17.20 8.96
N LYS A 506 -15.48 -17.29 7.95
CA LYS A 506 -15.91 -17.40 6.54
C LYS A 506 -16.69 -18.69 6.24
N GLU A 507 -16.48 -19.72 7.06
CA GLU A 507 -17.17 -21.01 7.00
C GLU A 507 -18.39 -21.07 7.94
N ALA A 508 -18.87 -19.93 8.45
CA ALA A 508 -20.04 -19.90 9.31
C ALA A 508 -21.28 -20.51 8.60
N PRO A 509 -22.07 -21.34 9.32
CA PRO A 509 -23.16 -22.14 8.74
C PRO A 509 -24.32 -21.31 8.17
#